data_AF-A0A382G0G9-F1
#
_entry.id   AF-A0A382G0G9-F1
#
_cell.length_a   1.000
_cell.length_b   1.000
_cell.length_c   1.000
_cell.angle_alpha   90.00
_cell.angle_beta   90.00
_cell.angle_gamma   90.00
#
_symmetry.space_group_name_H-M   'P 1'
#
loop_
_entity.id
_entity.type
_entity.pdbx_description
1 polymer ?
#
loop_
_entity_poly.entity_id
_entity_poly.type
_entity_poly.pdbx_seq_one_letter_code
_entity_poly.pdbx_strand_id
1 'polypeptide(L)'
;VKQLFLLAVAVSATGAPATIVHHHSDGGAQVTQHECPYNNVEVWRRTIPSRYRSRPEFAFVDGNPKLPNVLLIGDSISMSYTVDVRQKLAGIANVYRAPDNCRSTLQTLDALDTYLGKIDWDVIHFNWGIHDLTHLGPDGKATPPPAGNHQVPLKTYCTNMGKLIARLKRADARLIWAATTPVSSKAEKAGFRRDRDVLGYNDAALDVVRSRGIVINDLYALTKPKAEELFPDGVHPNGKGGRILAKAVTSTIRVQLLEAQRVRESGRVLISNIGSERATQGNGNKIVTLGDKTHIVWQDSIDEGYFARVRTLHRKTGKWSKVFTLGKGRDNHARPTITADSRGFLHIIIGGHGSGLQYRRSVRVNDASEWTPVEKFGRSTYPILICGPDDTLYITGRHDKGWVGMDFYAKPPGNDWEHRGLLVKKHNRFKGYAGYHNAMAWGPEKKTLHMSVGFYLGYSARQGEHTRDP
;
A
#
# COMPACT_ATOMS: atom_id res chain seq x y z
N VAL A 1 32.70 16.77 -62.51
CA VAL A 1 32.03 17.80 -63.34
C VAL A 1 30.53 17.66 -63.09
N LYS A 2 30.01 18.38 -62.08
CA LYS A 2 29.10 19.55 -62.17
C LYS A 2 27.66 19.24 -62.60
N GLN A 3 26.71 19.35 -61.67
CA GLN A 3 25.47 20.18 -61.70
C GLN A 3 24.62 19.82 -60.45
N LEU A 4 24.66 20.56 -59.34
CA LEU A 4 23.86 21.76 -58.96
C LEU A 4 22.33 21.61 -59.17
N PHE A 5 21.51 21.77 -58.12
CA PHE A 5 20.83 23.05 -57.83
C PHE A 5 20.16 23.10 -56.43
N LEU A 6 20.45 24.22 -55.79
CA LEU A 6 19.76 25.05 -54.79
C LEU A 6 19.25 24.56 -53.42
N LEU A 7 19.87 25.22 -52.43
CA LEU A 7 19.50 25.45 -51.04
C LEU A 7 18.35 26.47 -50.95
N ALA A 8 17.36 26.22 -50.11
CA ALA A 8 16.55 27.27 -49.47
C ALA A 8 16.70 27.14 -47.96
N VAL A 9 17.38 28.12 -47.37
CA VAL A 9 17.54 28.27 -45.92
C VAL A 9 16.40 29.13 -45.43
N ALA A 10 15.65 28.63 -44.44
CA ALA A 10 14.90 29.47 -43.52
C ALA A 10 15.45 29.18 -42.12
N VAL A 11 16.15 30.18 -41.57
CA VAL A 11 16.63 30.20 -40.19
C VAL A 11 15.43 30.49 -39.28
N SER A 12 15.28 29.69 -38.23
CA SER A 12 14.61 30.09 -37.00
C SER A 12 15.37 29.44 -35.84
N ALA A 13 16.10 30.30 -35.13
CA ALA A 13 16.93 29.97 -33.98
C ALA A 13 16.10 29.50 -32.80
N THR A 14 16.50 28.38 -32.18
CA THR A 14 16.57 28.22 -30.71
C THR A 14 17.54 27.09 -30.41
N GLY A 15 18.54 27.39 -29.59
CA GLY A 15 19.62 26.47 -29.25
C GLY A 15 19.20 25.43 -28.22
N ALA A 16 19.65 24.20 -28.43
CA ALA A 16 19.86 23.18 -27.41
C ALA A 16 21.07 22.31 -27.84
N PRO A 17 21.98 21.93 -26.93
CA PRO A 17 23.17 21.18 -27.31
C PRO A 17 22.81 19.76 -27.73
N ALA A 18 23.33 19.34 -28.88
CA ALA A 18 23.20 17.98 -29.40
C ALA A 18 23.79 16.98 -28.40
N THR A 19 22.95 16.07 -27.91
CA THR A 19 23.39 14.92 -27.11
C THR A 19 24.01 13.90 -28.07
N ILE A 20 25.32 13.72 -27.99
CA ILE A 20 26.03 12.65 -28.71
C ILE A 20 25.62 11.31 -28.07
N VAL A 21 24.77 10.56 -28.77
CA VAL A 21 24.43 9.18 -28.40
C VAL A 21 25.55 8.28 -28.91
N HIS A 22 26.40 7.80 -28.00
CA HIS A 22 27.31 6.70 -28.32
C HIS A 22 26.50 5.41 -28.45
N HIS A 23 26.23 5.00 -29.70
CA HIS A 23 25.82 3.64 -30.00
C HIS A 23 27.01 2.70 -29.78
N HIS A 24 26.99 1.95 -28.68
CA HIS A 24 27.70 0.67 -28.64
C HIS A 24 26.77 -0.40 -29.24
N SER A 25 27.09 -0.82 -30.45
CA SER A 25 26.47 -1.93 -31.15
C SER A 25 27.09 -3.26 -30.69
N ASP A 26 26.45 -3.91 -29.70
CA ASP A 26 26.61 -5.35 -29.51
C ASP A 26 25.43 -6.06 -30.20
N GLY A 27 25.75 -6.87 -31.20
CA GLY A 27 24.82 -7.56 -32.10
C GLY A 27 23.97 -8.63 -31.42
N GLY A 28 22.91 -8.20 -30.72
CA GLY A 28 21.78 -9.05 -30.36
C GLY A 28 20.67 -8.93 -31.40
N ALA A 29 20.23 -10.07 -31.96
CA ALA A 29 19.07 -10.13 -32.84
C ALA A 29 17.86 -9.41 -32.22
N GLN A 30 17.19 -8.57 -33.02
CA GLN A 30 15.98 -7.87 -32.61
C GLN A 30 14.92 -8.89 -32.15
N VAL A 31 14.67 -8.95 -30.85
CA VAL A 31 13.49 -9.62 -30.30
C VAL A 31 12.31 -8.75 -30.68
N THR A 32 11.37 -9.29 -31.45
CA THR A 32 10.06 -8.67 -31.64
C THR A 32 9.48 -8.36 -30.26
N GLN A 33 9.22 -7.08 -29.97
CA GLN A 33 8.87 -6.52 -28.65
C GLN A 33 7.60 -7.11 -27.97
N HIS A 34 7.05 -8.23 -28.44
CA HIS A 34 5.71 -8.72 -28.08
C HIS A 34 5.66 -10.17 -27.57
N GLU A 35 6.78 -10.89 -27.54
CA GLU A 35 6.81 -12.26 -27.03
C GLU A 35 7.16 -12.31 -25.53
N CYS A 36 6.33 -12.99 -24.74
CA CYS A 36 6.54 -13.12 -23.30
C CYS A 36 7.80 -13.96 -23.02
N PRO A 37 8.77 -13.47 -22.23
CA PRO A 37 10.06 -14.14 -22.06
C PRO A 37 9.95 -15.47 -21.31
N TYR A 38 8.86 -15.70 -20.59
CA TYR A 38 8.63 -16.88 -19.77
C TYR A 38 7.94 -18.03 -20.53
N ASN A 39 7.58 -17.83 -21.80
CA ASN A 39 6.81 -18.81 -22.58
C ASN A 39 7.57 -20.12 -22.84
N ASN A 40 8.84 -20.02 -23.23
CA ASN A 40 9.68 -21.18 -23.51
C ASN A 40 11.16 -20.84 -23.37
N VAL A 41 11.99 -21.88 -23.33
CA VAL A 41 13.44 -21.78 -23.13
C VAL A 41 14.17 -21.01 -24.24
N GLU A 42 13.68 -21.05 -25.48
CA GLU A 42 14.31 -20.38 -26.62
C GLU A 42 14.12 -18.86 -26.54
N VAL A 43 12.88 -18.43 -26.27
CA VAL A 43 12.54 -17.02 -26.05
C VAL A 43 13.32 -16.50 -24.85
N TRP A 44 13.31 -17.24 -23.73
CA TRP A 44 14.06 -16.88 -22.54
C TRP A 44 15.56 -16.68 -22.83
N ARG A 45 16.20 -17.63 -23.53
CA ARG A 45 17.62 -17.54 -23.91
C ARG A 45 17.92 -16.34 -24.80
N ARG A 46 16.97 -15.96 -25.66
CA ARG A 46 17.09 -14.78 -26.53
C ARG A 46 16.90 -13.47 -25.76
N THR A 47 16.01 -13.45 -24.76
CA THR A 47 15.75 -12.26 -23.94
C THR A 47 16.87 -11.99 -22.94
N ILE A 48 17.46 -13.02 -22.32
CA ILE A 48 18.53 -12.78 -21.33
C ILE A 48 19.86 -12.40 -22.00
N PRO A 49 20.61 -11.43 -21.44
CA PRO A 49 21.97 -11.10 -21.90
C PRO A 49 22.87 -12.34 -21.98
N SER A 50 23.69 -12.44 -23.02
CA SER A 50 24.56 -13.61 -23.28
C SER A 50 25.43 -13.99 -22.08
N ARG A 51 26.01 -13.01 -21.41
CA ARG A 51 26.82 -13.15 -20.19
C ARG A 51 26.10 -13.78 -18.99
N TYR A 52 24.78 -13.88 -19.04
CA TYR A 52 23.95 -14.44 -17.97
C TYR A 52 23.40 -15.84 -18.30
N ARG A 53 23.51 -16.30 -19.55
CA ARG A 53 22.90 -17.57 -20.02
C ARG A 53 23.38 -18.81 -19.26
N SER A 54 24.63 -18.81 -18.80
CA SER A 54 25.21 -19.93 -18.05
C SER A 54 24.99 -19.84 -16.53
N ARG A 55 24.42 -18.74 -16.03
CA ARG A 55 24.26 -18.51 -14.59
C ARG A 55 23.00 -19.21 -14.08
N PRO A 56 23.06 -19.99 -12.97
CA PRO A 56 21.96 -20.83 -12.51
C PRO A 56 20.70 -20.04 -12.11
N GLU A 57 20.85 -18.81 -11.61
CA GLU A 57 19.73 -17.94 -11.31
C GLU A 57 18.95 -17.51 -12.55
N PHE A 58 19.55 -17.56 -13.74
CA PHE A 58 18.87 -17.36 -15.03
C PHE A 58 18.50 -18.66 -15.73
N ALA A 59 18.52 -19.81 -15.04
CA ALA A 59 17.89 -21.01 -15.57
C ALA A 59 16.41 -20.75 -15.90
N PHE A 60 15.97 -21.27 -17.04
CA PHE A 60 14.56 -21.23 -17.44
C PHE A 60 13.71 -21.99 -16.42
N VAL A 61 12.50 -21.49 -16.15
CA VAL A 61 11.55 -22.10 -15.23
C VAL A 61 10.43 -22.70 -16.05
N ASP A 62 10.40 -24.03 -16.11
CA ASP A 62 9.26 -24.77 -16.66
C ASP A 62 8.17 -24.84 -15.58
N GLY A 63 7.23 -23.90 -15.65
CA GLY A 63 6.26 -23.65 -14.59
C GLY A 63 5.18 -24.73 -14.49
N ASN A 64 4.89 -25.20 -13.27
CA ASN A 64 3.74 -26.05 -13.02
C ASN A 64 2.47 -25.19 -12.95
N PRO A 65 1.47 -25.38 -13.82
CA PRO A 65 0.26 -24.54 -13.86
C PRO A 65 -0.61 -24.67 -12.61
N LYS A 66 -0.37 -25.67 -11.74
CA LYS A 66 -1.08 -25.83 -10.46
C LYS A 66 -0.44 -25.03 -9.31
N LEU A 67 0.73 -24.44 -9.52
CA LEU A 67 1.45 -23.67 -8.51
C LEU A 67 1.34 -22.17 -8.78
N PRO A 68 1.29 -21.33 -7.74
CA PRO A 68 1.31 -19.89 -7.90
C PRO A 68 2.61 -19.40 -8.54
N ASN A 69 2.55 -18.28 -9.26
CA ASN A 69 3.71 -17.67 -9.90
C ASN A 69 4.28 -16.52 -9.08
N VAL A 70 5.59 -16.54 -8.88
CA VAL A 70 6.33 -15.51 -8.14
C VAL A 70 7.40 -14.90 -9.04
N LEU A 71 7.45 -13.58 -9.11
CA LEU A 71 8.49 -12.84 -9.82
C LEU A 71 9.44 -12.14 -8.86
N LEU A 72 10.75 -12.36 -9.04
CA LEU A 72 11.81 -11.58 -8.40
C LEU A 72 12.33 -10.50 -9.36
N ILE A 73 12.25 -9.23 -8.97
CA ILE A 73 12.82 -8.09 -9.71
C ILE A 73 13.88 -7.43 -8.85
N GLY A 74 15.15 -7.53 -9.24
CA GLY A 74 16.20 -6.83 -8.52
C GLY A 74 17.57 -6.97 -9.17
N ASP A 75 18.54 -6.33 -8.56
CA ASP A 75 19.91 -6.26 -9.05
C ASP A 75 20.76 -7.50 -8.75
N SER A 76 22.08 -7.38 -8.95
CA SER A 76 23.06 -8.42 -8.69
C SER A 76 22.97 -9.00 -7.28
N ILE A 77 22.48 -8.24 -6.30
CA ILE A 77 22.22 -8.74 -4.94
C ILE A 77 21.07 -9.75 -4.97
N SER A 78 20.00 -9.49 -5.73
CA SER A 78 18.90 -10.46 -5.89
C SER A 78 19.29 -11.75 -6.59
N MET A 79 20.25 -11.65 -7.50
CA MET A 79 20.80 -12.80 -8.21
C MET A 79 21.46 -13.78 -7.24
N SER A 80 22.07 -13.29 -6.16
CA SER A 80 22.76 -14.11 -5.15
C SER A 80 21.84 -15.04 -4.35
N TYR A 81 20.58 -14.64 -4.13
CA TYR A 81 19.62 -15.43 -3.34
C TYR A 81 18.56 -16.14 -4.19
N THR A 82 18.49 -15.87 -5.50
CA THR A 82 17.45 -16.42 -6.39
C THR A 82 17.41 -17.95 -6.39
N VAL A 83 18.57 -18.61 -6.48
CA VAL A 83 18.64 -20.09 -6.51
C VAL A 83 18.14 -20.70 -5.20
N ASP A 84 18.57 -20.16 -4.06
CA ASP A 84 18.14 -20.63 -2.74
C ASP A 84 16.64 -20.39 -2.50
N VAL A 85 16.09 -19.25 -2.98
CA VAL A 85 14.64 -18.99 -2.90
C VAL A 85 13.87 -20.01 -3.73
N ARG A 86 14.32 -20.32 -4.96
CA ARG A 86 13.72 -21.39 -5.80
C ARG A 86 13.73 -22.74 -5.07
N GLN A 87 14.86 -23.14 -4.52
CA GLN A 87 14.98 -24.40 -3.77
C GLN A 87 14.02 -24.44 -2.57
N LYS A 88 13.92 -23.35 -1.81
CA LYS A 88 13.05 -23.27 -0.62
C LYS A 88 11.56 -23.19 -0.94
N LEU A 89 11.20 -22.83 -2.17
CA LEU A 89 9.81 -22.76 -2.65
C LEU A 89 9.47 -23.87 -3.66
N ALA A 90 10.35 -24.85 -3.85
CA ALA A 90 10.10 -26.02 -4.68
C ALA A 90 8.82 -26.74 -4.21
N GLY A 91 7.93 -27.05 -5.15
CA GLY A 91 6.63 -27.66 -4.87
C GLY A 91 5.58 -26.72 -4.25
N ILE A 92 5.91 -25.44 -4.04
CA ILE A 92 5.02 -24.44 -3.45
C ILE A 92 4.70 -23.31 -4.41
N ALA A 93 5.68 -22.87 -5.21
CA ALA A 93 5.51 -21.81 -6.20
C ALA A 93 6.49 -21.95 -7.37
N ASN A 94 6.10 -21.47 -8.55
CA ASN A 94 7.01 -21.23 -9.66
C ASN A 94 7.74 -19.90 -9.44
N VAL A 95 9.04 -19.94 -9.18
CA VAL A 95 9.82 -18.73 -8.86
C VAL A 95 10.67 -18.30 -10.06
N TYR A 96 10.21 -17.24 -10.70
CA TYR A 96 10.86 -16.58 -11.83
C TYR A 96 11.71 -15.40 -11.35
N ARG A 97 12.63 -14.96 -12.20
CA ARG A 97 13.30 -13.67 -12.06
C ARG A 97 13.14 -12.87 -13.34
N ALA A 98 13.24 -11.56 -13.23
CA ALA A 98 13.35 -10.71 -14.41
C ALA A 98 14.55 -11.14 -15.29
N PRO A 99 14.45 -11.05 -16.64
CA PRO A 99 15.47 -11.48 -17.60
C PRO A 99 16.71 -10.58 -17.67
N ASP A 100 16.95 -9.74 -16.67
CA ASP A 100 18.14 -8.90 -16.57
C ASP A 100 18.53 -8.70 -15.09
N ASN A 101 19.67 -8.04 -14.87
CA ASN A 101 20.09 -7.48 -13.60
C ASN A 101 19.20 -6.29 -13.17
N CYS A 102 18.22 -5.79 -13.93
CA CYS A 102 17.29 -4.71 -13.51
C CYS A 102 17.91 -3.33 -13.19
N ARG A 103 19.15 -3.25 -12.69
CA ARG A 103 19.96 -2.05 -12.46
C ARG A 103 19.21 -1.01 -11.62
N SER A 104 19.18 0.24 -12.07
CA SER A 104 18.50 1.33 -11.38
C SER A 104 17.03 1.41 -11.79
N THR A 105 16.27 2.24 -11.08
CA THR A 105 14.87 2.54 -11.44
C THR A 105 14.74 3.10 -12.86
N LEU A 106 15.75 3.80 -13.40
CA LEU A 106 15.72 4.32 -14.77
C LEU A 106 15.65 3.20 -15.81
N GLN A 107 16.56 2.23 -15.76
CA GLN A 107 16.55 1.14 -16.75
C GLN A 107 15.34 0.23 -16.58
N THR A 108 14.86 0.04 -15.34
CA THR A 108 13.66 -0.75 -15.12
C THR A 108 12.43 -0.07 -15.72
N LEU A 109 12.31 1.26 -15.71
CA LEU A 109 11.17 1.93 -16.35
C LEU A 109 11.04 1.56 -17.83
N ASP A 110 12.15 1.40 -18.55
CA ASP A 110 12.10 1.03 -19.97
C ASP A 110 11.79 -0.46 -20.17
N ALA A 111 12.27 -1.33 -19.27
CA ALA A 111 12.22 -2.77 -19.44
C ALA A 111 11.08 -3.48 -18.69
N LEU A 112 10.31 -2.78 -17.85
CA LEU A 112 9.36 -3.40 -16.93
C LEU A 112 8.28 -4.24 -17.65
N ASP A 113 7.82 -3.85 -18.84
CA ASP A 113 6.81 -4.64 -19.57
C ASP A 113 7.38 -6.00 -20.00
N THR A 114 8.64 -6.04 -20.41
CA THR A 114 9.36 -7.30 -20.67
C THR A 114 9.51 -8.10 -19.38
N TYR A 115 9.83 -7.45 -18.25
CA TYR A 115 10.00 -8.14 -16.98
C TYR A 115 8.69 -8.76 -16.46
N LEU A 116 7.55 -8.09 -16.67
CA LEU A 116 6.25 -8.62 -16.31
C LEU A 116 5.79 -9.72 -17.28
N GLY A 117 6.07 -9.56 -18.57
CA GLY A 117 5.57 -10.49 -19.59
C GLY A 117 4.05 -10.63 -19.57
N LYS A 118 3.55 -11.73 -20.11
CA LYS A 118 2.12 -12.13 -20.08
C LYS A 118 1.93 -13.32 -19.13
N ILE A 119 2.17 -13.08 -17.84
CA ILE A 119 2.02 -14.08 -16.78
C ILE A 119 1.14 -13.48 -15.68
N ASP A 120 0.21 -14.29 -15.16
CA ASP A 120 -0.55 -13.95 -13.97
C ASP A 120 0.33 -14.20 -12.74
N TRP A 121 0.79 -13.10 -12.12
CA TRP A 121 1.67 -13.13 -10.96
C TRP A 121 0.86 -13.14 -9.66
N ASP A 122 1.08 -14.13 -8.79
CA ASP A 122 0.51 -14.10 -7.44
C ASP A 122 1.28 -13.15 -6.53
N VAL A 123 2.61 -13.13 -6.66
CA VAL A 123 3.51 -12.31 -5.84
C VAL A 123 4.63 -11.73 -6.70
N ILE A 124 4.90 -10.44 -6.54
CA ILE A 124 6.08 -9.77 -7.09
C ILE A 124 6.92 -9.25 -5.91
N HIS A 125 8.11 -9.82 -5.75
CA HIS A 125 9.14 -9.32 -4.83
C HIS A 125 10.11 -8.45 -5.61
N PHE A 126 10.33 -7.21 -5.17
CA PHE A 126 11.13 -6.25 -5.91
C PHE A 126 12.05 -5.40 -5.04
N ASN A 127 13.19 -5.00 -5.61
CA ASN A 127 14.13 -4.05 -5.04
C ASN A 127 14.77 -3.19 -6.14
N TRP A 128 14.95 -1.90 -5.85
CA TRP A 128 15.82 -0.97 -6.59
C TRP A 128 16.44 0.01 -5.60
N GLY A 129 17.73 0.30 -5.74
CA GLY A 129 18.37 1.34 -4.94
C GLY A 129 19.88 1.39 -5.05
N ILE A 130 20.58 0.25 -5.03
CA ILE A 130 22.06 0.27 -4.98
C ILE A 130 22.67 0.90 -6.25
N HIS A 131 22.06 0.66 -7.41
CA HIS A 131 22.47 1.28 -8.67
C HIS A 131 22.09 2.76 -8.70
N ASP A 132 20.87 3.11 -8.28
CA ASP A 132 20.38 4.49 -8.19
C ASP A 132 21.31 5.40 -7.36
N LEU A 133 21.73 4.93 -6.19
CA LEU A 133 22.63 5.67 -5.29
C LEU A 133 24.12 5.60 -5.68
N THR A 134 24.50 4.78 -6.66
CA THR A 134 25.90 4.70 -7.09
C THR A 134 26.33 6.01 -7.72
N HIS A 135 27.43 6.59 -7.27
CA HIS A 135 27.98 7.79 -7.89
C HIS A 135 28.73 7.43 -9.17
N LEU A 136 28.35 8.08 -10.27
CA LEU A 136 28.97 7.91 -11.58
C LEU A 136 29.60 9.23 -12.05
N GLY A 137 30.76 9.13 -12.68
CA GLY A 137 31.40 10.25 -13.38
C GLY A 137 30.76 10.51 -14.75
N PRO A 138 31.21 11.56 -15.47
CA PRO A 138 30.71 11.88 -16.81
C PRO A 138 30.89 10.74 -17.83
N ASP A 139 31.86 9.86 -17.61
CA ASP A 139 32.13 8.67 -18.44
C ASP A 139 31.25 7.46 -18.07
N GLY A 140 30.32 7.62 -17.13
CA GLY A 140 29.42 6.57 -16.66
C GLY A 140 30.09 5.54 -15.74
N LYS A 141 31.35 5.73 -15.34
CA LYS A 141 32.06 4.83 -14.42
C LYS A 141 31.85 5.25 -12.97
N ALA A 142 31.98 4.28 -12.07
CA ALA A 142 31.90 4.52 -10.64
C ALA A 142 32.99 5.49 -10.19
N THR A 143 32.58 6.67 -9.71
CA THR A 143 33.48 7.77 -9.36
C THR A 143 32.96 8.43 -8.09
N PRO A 144 33.79 8.59 -7.04
CA PRO A 144 33.35 9.23 -5.80
C PRO A 144 33.12 10.74 -5.98
N PRO A 145 32.28 11.36 -5.14
CA PRO A 145 32.21 12.81 -5.00
C PRO A 145 33.57 13.46 -4.70
N PRO A 146 33.80 14.70 -5.17
CA PRO A 146 32.84 15.57 -5.87
C PRO A 146 32.74 15.30 -7.39
N ALA A 147 33.61 14.44 -7.95
CA ALA A 147 33.68 14.21 -9.40
C ALA A 147 32.54 13.34 -9.95
N GLY A 148 31.93 12.48 -9.11
CA GLY A 148 30.75 11.70 -9.46
C GLY A 148 29.48 12.16 -8.75
N ASN A 149 28.33 11.93 -9.39
CA ASN A 149 26.99 12.22 -8.88
C ASN A 149 26.17 10.93 -8.81
N HIS A 150 25.18 10.85 -7.90
CA HIS A 150 24.24 9.72 -7.88
C HIS A 150 23.67 9.45 -9.27
N GLN A 151 23.69 8.18 -9.71
CA GLN A 151 23.17 7.76 -11.00
C GLN A 151 21.71 8.21 -11.19
N VAL A 152 20.91 8.10 -10.14
CA VAL A 152 19.53 8.58 -10.11
C VAL A 152 19.35 9.44 -8.86
N PRO A 153 19.36 10.78 -8.97
CA PRO A 153 19.18 11.65 -7.81
C PRO A 153 17.93 11.28 -6.98
N LEU A 154 18.02 11.40 -5.65
CA LEU A 154 17.00 10.90 -4.71
C LEU A 154 15.55 11.33 -5.04
N LYS A 155 15.35 12.58 -5.45
CA LYS A 155 14.03 13.08 -5.88
C LYS A 155 13.49 12.36 -7.11
N THR A 156 14.35 12.08 -8.07
CA THR A 156 14.03 11.32 -9.29
C THR A 156 13.76 9.86 -8.94
N TYR A 157 14.55 9.27 -8.04
CA TYR A 157 14.33 7.92 -7.53
C TYR A 157 12.93 7.77 -6.92
N CYS A 158 12.52 8.68 -6.02
CA CYS A 158 11.18 8.66 -5.43
C CYS A 158 10.06 8.76 -6.50
N THR A 159 10.25 9.63 -7.50
CA THR A 159 9.32 9.76 -8.63
C THR A 159 9.24 8.46 -9.45
N ASN A 160 10.38 7.83 -9.72
CA ASN A 160 10.45 6.59 -10.47
C ASN A 160 9.83 5.42 -9.70
N MET A 161 10.07 5.33 -8.39
CA MET A 161 9.43 4.35 -7.50
C MET A 161 7.91 4.44 -7.60
N GLY A 162 7.33 5.66 -7.55
CA GLY A 162 5.90 5.88 -7.74
C GLY A 162 5.37 5.35 -9.07
N LYS A 163 6.08 5.63 -10.18
CA LYS A 163 5.72 5.15 -11.54
C LYS A 163 5.82 3.63 -11.66
N LEU A 164 6.91 3.02 -11.18
CA LEU A 164 7.14 1.58 -11.23
C LEU A 164 6.09 0.84 -10.42
N ILE A 165 5.82 1.28 -9.19
CA ILE A 165 4.81 0.67 -8.33
C ILE A 165 3.40 0.79 -8.95
N ALA A 166 3.07 1.94 -9.56
CA ALA A 166 1.79 2.10 -10.25
C ALA A 166 1.64 1.07 -11.38
N ARG A 167 2.72 0.77 -12.12
CA ARG A 167 2.73 -0.26 -13.17
C ARG A 167 2.63 -1.67 -12.59
N LEU A 168 3.39 -1.99 -11.53
CA LEU A 168 3.32 -3.27 -10.84
C LEU A 168 1.93 -3.58 -10.30
N LYS A 169 1.22 -2.57 -9.75
CA LYS A 169 -0.16 -2.74 -9.27
C LYS A 169 -1.16 -3.15 -10.35
N ARG A 170 -0.87 -2.89 -11.64
CA ARG A 170 -1.72 -3.31 -12.75
C ARG A 170 -1.62 -4.81 -13.04
N ALA A 171 -0.59 -5.49 -12.54
CA ALA A 171 -0.46 -6.94 -12.64
C ALA A 171 -1.37 -7.70 -11.64
N ASP A 172 -2.12 -6.99 -10.79
CA ASP A 172 -2.98 -7.54 -9.73
C ASP A 172 -2.28 -8.53 -8.77
N ALA A 173 -0.95 -8.44 -8.72
CA ALA A 173 -0.11 -9.25 -7.87
C ALA A 173 0.04 -8.64 -6.48
N ARG A 174 0.33 -9.48 -5.48
CA ARG A 174 0.77 -9.00 -4.17
C ARG A 174 2.20 -8.51 -4.26
N LEU A 175 2.42 -7.28 -3.80
CA LEU A 175 3.71 -6.61 -3.92
C LEU A 175 4.49 -6.68 -2.61
N ILE A 176 5.75 -7.09 -2.69
CA ILE A 176 6.70 -7.08 -1.58
C ILE A 176 7.90 -6.22 -2.00
N TRP A 177 8.09 -5.09 -1.33
CA TRP A 177 9.30 -4.29 -1.49
C TRP A 177 10.39 -4.81 -0.53
N ALA A 178 11.60 -4.99 -1.05
CA ALA A 178 12.78 -5.23 -0.24
C ALA A 178 13.61 -3.95 -0.08
N ALA A 179 13.96 -3.63 1.17
CA ALA A 179 14.93 -2.58 1.46
C ALA A 179 16.30 -2.91 0.86
N THR A 180 16.99 -1.90 0.33
CA THR A 180 18.36 -2.04 -0.21
C THR A 180 19.29 -2.43 0.93
N THR A 181 20.09 -3.48 0.75
CA THR A 181 21.04 -3.98 1.76
C THR A 181 22.14 -2.95 2.06
N PRO A 182 22.75 -2.99 3.26
CA PRO A 182 23.82 -2.08 3.63
C PRO A 182 25.04 -2.23 2.73
N VAL A 183 25.88 -1.20 2.72
CA VAL A 183 27.25 -1.31 2.20
C VAL A 183 28.23 -1.37 3.36
N SER A 184 29.27 -2.19 3.24
CA SER A 184 30.29 -2.35 4.28
C SER A 184 31.42 -1.33 4.13
N SER A 185 32.31 -1.28 5.12
CA SER A 185 33.45 -0.36 5.18
C SER A 185 34.32 -0.37 3.92
N LYS A 186 34.36 -1.49 3.18
CA LYS A 186 35.11 -1.61 1.94
C LYS A 186 34.54 -0.74 0.81
N ALA A 187 33.22 -0.71 0.65
CA ALA A 187 32.57 0.17 -0.33
C ALA A 187 32.62 1.64 0.11
N GLU A 188 32.47 1.90 1.41
CA GLU A 188 32.61 3.24 1.99
C GLU A 188 33.98 3.86 1.69
N LYS A 189 35.07 3.09 1.81
CA LYS A 189 36.44 3.53 1.46
C LYS A 189 36.57 3.93 0.00
N ALA A 190 35.87 3.24 -0.91
CA ALA A 190 35.88 3.60 -2.33
C ALA A 190 35.03 4.85 -2.62
N GLY A 191 34.08 5.18 -1.74
CA GLY A 191 33.40 6.47 -1.67
C GLY A 191 32.31 6.72 -2.72
N PHE A 192 32.18 5.88 -3.73
CA PHE A 192 31.14 5.98 -4.77
C PHE A 192 29.81 5.30 -4.37
N ARG A 193 29.79 4.48 -3.32
CA ARG A 193 28.59 4.00 -2.64
C ARG A 193 28.77 4.20 -1.14
N ARG A 194 27.80 4.83 -0.50
CA ARG A 194 27.85 5.19 0.92
C ARG A 194 26.60 4.68 1.60
N ASP A 195 26.74 4.13 2.80
CA ASP A 195 25.65 3.54 3.57
C ASP A 195 24.66 4.60 4.04
N ARG A 196 25.13 5.83 4.28
CA ARG A 196 24.25 6.99 4.51
C ARG A 196 23.30 7.23 3.34
N ASP A 197 23.73 6.96 2.10
CA ASP A 197 22.87 7.11 0.92
C ASP A 197 21.91 5.92 0.85
N VAL A 198 22.33 4.71 1.21
CA VAL A 198 21.42 3.55 1.35
C VAL A 198 20.27 3.87 2.29
N LEU A 199 20.56 4.48 3.45
CA LEU A 199 19.55 4.93 4.41
C LEU A 199 18.60 5.97 3.78
N GLY A 200 19.15 7.00 3.11
CA GLY A 200 18.33 8.03 2.47
C GLY A 200 17.40 7.51 1.36
N TYR A 201 17.88 6.57 0.54
CA TYR A 201 17.06 5.96 -0.52
C TYR A 201 16.04 4.96 0.05
N ASN A 202 16.41 4.19 1.08
CA ASN A 202 15.47 3.31 1.77
C ASN A 202 14.34 4.09 2.44
N ASP A 203 14.64 5.23 3.08
CA ASP A 203 13.64 6.10 3.69
C ASP A 203 12.66 6.68 2.64
N ALA A 204 13.20 7.23 1.55
CA ALA A 204 12.38 7.72 0.44
C ALA A 204 11.51 6.62 -0.20
N ALA A 205 12.04 5.39 -0.34
CA ALA A 205 11.26 4.25 -0.81
C ALA A 205 10.17 3.84 0.19
N LEU A 206 10.49 3.87 1.49
CA LEU A 206 9.60 3.47 2.58
C LEU A 206 8.32 4.32 2.60
N ASP A 207 8.44 5.63 2.42
CA ASP A 207 7.30 6.55 2.30
C ASP A 207 6.38 6.18 1.13
N VAL A 208 6.98 5.88 -0.03
CA VAL A 208 6.22 5.50 -1.23
C VAL A 208 5.49 4.17 -1.06
N VAL A 209 6.12 3.16 -0.43
CA VAL A 209 5.54 1.82 -0.28
C VAL A 209 4.51 1.75 0.85
N ARG A 210 4.74 2.45 1.98
CA ARG A 210 3.79 2.49 3.12
C ARG A 210 2.48 3.15 2.75
N SER A 211 2.53 4.32 2.11
CA SER A 211 1.34 5.05 1.62
C SER A 211 0.49 4.22 0.64
N ARG A 212 1.05 3.13 0.09
CA ARG A 212 0.41 2.25 -0.91
C ARG A 212 0.04 0.87 -0.37
N GLY A 213 0.27 0.61 0.93
CA GLY A 213 -0.03 -0.66 1.60
C GLY A 213 0.76 -1.85 1.04
N ILE A 214 2.01 -1.61 0.63
CA ILE A 214 2.92 -2.65 0.10
C ILE A 214 3.68 -3.29 1.26
N VAL A 215 3.88 -4.60 1.19
CA VAL A 215 4.58 -5.37 2.23
C VAL A 215 6.06 -5.04 2.20
N ILE A 216 6.65 -4.83 3.37
CA ILE A 216 8.06 -4.50 3.53
C ILE A 216 8.83 -5.76 3.96
N ASN A 217 9.90 -6.07 3.22
CA ASN A 217 10.93 -7.04 3.59
C ASN A 217 12.23 -6.28 3.89
N ASP A 218 12.48 -5.96 5.15
CA ASP A 218 13.61 -5.12 5.56
C ASP A 218 14.95 -5.89 5.57
N LEU A 219 15.49 -6.12 4.37
CA LEU A 219 16.77 -6.79 4.19
C LEU A 219 17.95 -5.96 4.70
N TYR A 220 17.79 -4.63 4.81
CA TYR A 220 18.79 -3.74 5.40
C TYR A 220 18.96 -4.06 6.88
N ALA A 221 17.89 -3.91 7.67
CA ALA A 221 17.93 -4.13 9.11
C ALA A 221 18.36 -5.56 9.46
N LEU A 222 17.94 -6.54 8.65
CA LEU A 222 18.32 -7.94 8.82
C LEU A 222 19.84 -8.16 8.73
N THR A 223 20.51 -7.47 7.81
CA THR A 223 21.92 -7.75 7.48
C THR A 223 22.90 -6.74 8.04
N LYS A 224 22.44 -5.53 8.39
CA LYS A 224 23.27 -4.45 8.94
C LYS A 224 24.15 -4.87 10.12
N PRO A 225 23.68 -5.63 11.12
CA PRO A 225 24.50 -6.01 12.27
C PRO A 225 25.74 -6.84 11.92
N LYS A 226 25.77 -7.47 10.73
CA LYS A 226 26.88 -8.31 10.26
C LYS A 226 27.38 -7.87 8.88
N ALA A 227 27.19 -6.60 8.51
CA ALA A 227 27.45 -6.13 7.15
C ALA A 227 28.91 -6.38 6.72
N GLU A 228 29.89 -6.17 7.60
CA GLU A 228 31.31 -6.43 7.30
C GLU A 228 31.59 -7.91 7.00
N GLU A 229 30.92 -8.83 7.71
CA GLU A 229 31.06 -10.27 7.50
C GLU A 229 30.35 -10.72 6.22
N LEU A 230 29.15 -10.20 5.99
CA LEU A 230 28.26 -10.70 4.94
C LEU A 230 28.59 -10.12 3.56
N PHE A 231 29.15 -8.90 3.48
CA PHE A 231 29.43 -8.19 2.22
C PHE A 231 30.94 -7.91 2.05
N PRO A 232 31.74 -8.94 1.71
CA PRO A 232 33.21 -8.86 1.72
C PRO A 232 33.80 -8.00 0.59
N ASP A 233 33.04 -7.72 -0.46
CA ASP A 233 33.43 -6.78 -1.52
C ASP A 233 32.87 -5.36 -1.30
N GLY A 234 32.11 -5.16 -0.22
CA GLY A 234 31.44 -3.90 0.07
C GLY A 234 29.95 -3.87 -0.25
N VAL A 235 29.45 -4.73 -1.15
CA VAL A 235 28.08 -4.63 -1.71
C VAL A 235 27.38 -5.96 -1.89
N HIS A 236 28.07 -6.99 -2.39
CA HIS A 236 27.47 -8.28 -2.72
C HIS A 236 27.62 -9.26 -1.55
N PRO A 237 26.53 -9.97 -1.20
CA PRO A 237 26.59 -10.91 -0.11
C PRO A 237 27.45 -12.13 -0.49
N ASN A 238 28.23 -12.63 0.46
CA ASN A 238 28.83 -13.95 0.35
C ASN A 238 27.77 -15.07 0.50
N GLY A 239 28.18 -16.33 0.40
CA GLY A 239 27.25 -17.46 0.51
C GLY A 239 26.45 -17.50 1.82
N LYS A 240 27.00 -17.02 2.93
CA LYS A 240 26.27 -16.90 4.21
C LYS A 240 25.22 -15.81 4.14
N GLY A 241 25.58 -14.63 3.61
CA GLY A 241 24.67 -13.51 3.39
C GLY A 241 23.53 -13.89 2.44
N GLY A 242 23.85 -14.54 1.32
CA GLY A 242 22.86 -15.04 0.35
C GLY A 242 21.83 -15.96 1.00
N ARG A 243 22.25 -16.92 1.84
CA ARG A 243 21.35 -17.81 2.58
C ARG A 243 20.43 -17.07 3.57
N ILE A 244 20.94 -16.05 4.26
CA ILE A 244 20.17 -15.22 5.19
C ILE A 244 19.09 -14.44 4.43
N LEU A 245 19.49 -13.77 3.34
CA LEU A 245 18.58 -13.04 2.46
C LEU A 245 17.51 -13.97 1.86
N ALA A 246 17.93 -15.13 1.33
CA ALA A 246 17.02 -16.13 0.76
C ALA A 246 15.98 -16.61 1.77
N LYS A 247 16.38 -16.83 3.04
CA LYS A 247 15.45 -17.23 4.11
C LYS A 247 14.40 -16.14 4.34
N ALA A 248 14.81 -14.87 4.47
CA ALA A 248 13.88 -13.77 4.69
C ALA A 248 12.93 -13.57 3.50
N VAL A 249 13.47 -13.54 2.27
CA VAL A 249 12.68 -13.44 1.03
C VAL A 249 11.67 -14.58 0.92
N THR A 250 12.09 -15.82 1.15
CA THR A 250 11.21 -17.01 1.14
C THR A 250 10.08 -16.86 2.16
N SER A 251 10.40 -16.51 3.41
CA SER A 251 9.40 -16.38 4.47
C SER A 251 8.33 -15.35 4.12
N THR A 252 8.74 -14.17 3.64
CA THR A 252 7.81 -13.10 3.28
C THR A 252 6.94 -13.49 2.08
N ILE A 253 7.51 -14.15 1.06
CA ILE A 253 6.75 -14.69 -0.08
C ILE A 253 5.72 -15.73 0.40
N ARG A 254 6.11 -16.69 1.26
CA ARG A 254 5.19 -17.73 1.78
C ARG A 254 4.00 -17.12 2.50
N VAL A 255 4.21 -16.11 3.33
CA VAL A 255 3.12 -15.41 4.02
C VAL A 255 2.14 -14.80 2.99
N GLN A 256 2.65 -14.16 1.94
CA GLN A 256 1.79 -13.58 0.91
C GLN A 256 1.06 -14.63 0.07
N LEU A 257 1.68 -15.78 -0.22
CA LEU A 257 1.02 -16.89 -0.90
C LEU A 257 -0.08 -17.52 -0.05
N LEU A 258 0.20 -17.78 1.24
CA LEU A 258 -0.78 -18.34 2.17
C LEU A 258 -1.98 -17.42 2.36
N GLU A 259 -1.75 -16.12 2.51
CA GLU A 259 -2.85 -15.17 2.62
C GLU A 259 -3.60 -15.04 1.27
N ALA A 260 -2.98 -15.32 0.13
CA ALA A 260 -3.64 -15.25 -1.19
C ALA A 260 -4.56 -16.46 -1.35
N GLN A 261 -4.04 -17.63 -1.00
CA GLN A 261 -4.80 -18.86 -0.91
C GLN A 261 -5.97 -18.71 0.07
N ARG A 262 -5.74 -18.20 1.29
CA ARG A 262 -6.81 -17.98 2.28
C ARG A 262 -7.90 -17.04 1.78
N VAL A 263 -7.53 -15.94 1.11
CA VAL A 263 -8.49 -15.02 0.50
C VAL A 263 -9.32 -15.73 -0.57
N ARG A 264 -8.68 -16.51 -1.45
CA ARG A 264 -9.37 -17.31 -2.48
C ARG A 264 -10.33 -18.35 -1.89
N GLU A 265 -9.87 -19.12 -0.89
CA GLU A 265 -10.64 -20.20 -0.27
C GLU A 265 -11.79 -19.69 0.59
N SER A 266 -11.61 -18.57 1.29
CA SER A 266 -12.62 -18.04 2.21
C SER A 266 -13.73 -17.26 1.52
N GLY A 267 -13.61 -16.96 0.22
CA GLY A 267 -14.51 -16.05 -0.49
C GLY A 267 -14.51 -14.62 0.08
N ARG A 268 -13.55 -14.29 0.95
CA ARG A 268 -13.44 -12.95 1.57
C ARG A 268 -12.88 -11.98 0.55
N VAL A 269 -13.41 -10.76 0.56
CA VAL A 269 -12.91 -9.68 -0.29
C VAL A 269 -12.21 -8.65 0.59
N LEU A 270 -10.96 -8.33 0.22
CA LEU A 270 -10.23 -7.25 0.84
C LEU A 270 -10.85 -5.91 0.41
N ILE A 271 -11.40 -5.18 1.38
CA ILE A 271 -12.05 -3.88 1.12
C ILE A 271 -11.03 -2.73 1.12
N SER A 272 -10.00 -2.79 1.95
CA SER A 272 -8.87 -1.85 1.96
C SER A 272 -7.66 -2.46 2.67
N ASN A 273 -6.47 -2.24 2.12
CA ASN A 273 -5.17 -2.58 2.75
C ASN A 273 -4.52 -1.38 3.47
N ILE A 274 -5.19 -0.22 3.49
CA ILE A 274 -4.76 1.04 4.12
C ILE A 274 -5.83 1.54 5.10
N GLY A 275 -6.68 0.64 5.59
CA GLY A 275 -7.72 0.97 6.55
C GLY A 275 -7.12 1.45 7.88
N SER A 276 -7.57 2.61 8.36
CA SER A 276 -7.26 3.16 9.68
C SER A 276 -7.63 2.17 10.77
N GLU A 277 -6.68 1.83 11.65
CA GLU A 277 -6.86 0.83 12.72
C GLU A 277 -8.11 1.12 13.57
N ARG A 278 -8.12 2.22 14.34
CA ARG A 278 -9.18 2.52 15.32
C ARG A 278 -10.54 2.88 14.69
N ALA A 279 -10.54 3.58 13.56
CA ALA A 279 -11.77 4.01 12.91
C ALA A 279 -12.41 2.89 12.09
N THR A 280 -11.61 2.02 11.46
CA THR A 280 -12.11 0.89 10.69
C THR A 280 -12.45 -0.29 11.58
N GLN A 281 -11.63 -0.57 12.60
CA GLN A 281 -11.89 -1.65 13.56
C GLN A 281 -12.76 -1.21 14.74
N GLY A 282 -13.41 -2.18 15.39
CA GLY A 282 -14.25 -1.96 16.58
C GLY A 282 -15.74 -1.77 16.31
N ASN A 283 -16.49 -1.60 17.40
CA ASN A 283 -17.96 -1.58 17.40
C ASN A 283 -18.53 -0.42 16.57
N GLY A 284 -19.63 -0.68 15.87
CA GLY A 284 -20.23 0.27 14.95
C GLY A 284 -20.89 -0.45 13.79
N ASN A 285 -22.09 -0.01 13.45
CA ASN A 285 -22.78 -0.43 12.25
C ASN A 285 -22.01 0.09 11.03
N LYS A 286 -21.20 -0.77 10.42
CA LYS A 286 -20.38 -0.48 9.24
C LYS A 286 -20.93 -1.10 7.97
N ILE A 287 -21.92 -1.97 8.13
CA ILE A 287 -22.47 -2.79 7.06
C ILE A 287 -23.98 -2.68 7.15
N VAL A 288 -24.61 -2.33 6.02
CA VAL A 288 -26.06 -2.39 5.86
C VAL A 288 -26.38 -3.15 4.58
N THR A 289 -27.38 -4.02 4.63
CA THR A 289 -27.86 -4.75 3.46
C THR A 289 -29.29 -4.33 3.16
N LEU A 290 -29.53 -3.93 1.91
CA LEU A 290 -30.83 -3.54 1.39
C LEU A 290 -31.09 -4.31 0.10
N GLY A 291 -32.07 -5.21 0.13
CA GLY A 291 -32.36 -6.10 -1.00
C GLY A 291 -31.13 -6.89 -1.43
N ASP A 292 -30.72 -6.73 -2.69
CA ASP A 292 -29.57 -7.42 -3.27
C ASP A 292 -28.24 -6.66 -3.15
N LYS A 293 -28.18 -5.57 -2.38
CA LYS A 293 -26.95 -4.79 -2.17
C LYS A 293 -26.52 -4.80 -0.72
N THR A 294 -25.22 -4.96 -0.49
CA THR A 294 -24.57 -4.75 0.80
C THR A 294 -23.63 -3.56 0.69
N HIS A 295 -23.84 -2.52 1.50
CA HIS A 295 -22.97 -1.36 1.59
C HIS A 295 -22.04 -1.49 2.79
N ILE A 296 -20.76 -1.21 2.59
CA ILE A 296 -19.73 -1.28 3.63
C ILE A 296 -19.02 0.06 3.73
N VAL A 297 -18.88 0.60 4.94
CA VAL A 297 -18.13 1.81 5.23
C VAL A 297 -16.89 1.54 6.09
N TRP A 298 -15.80 2.24 5.79
CA TRP A 298 -14.53 2.17 6.52
C TRP A 298 -13.79 3.51 6.41
N GLN A 299 -12.65 3.65 7.08
CA GLN A 299 -11.80 4.82 6.96
C GLN A 299 -10.43 4.40 6.40
N ASP A 300 -10.01 4.96 5.27
CA ASP A 300 -8.61 4.85 4.83
C ASP A 300 -7.75 5.87 5.56
N SER A 301 -6.50 5.50 5.84
CA SER A 301 -5.46 6.36 6.39
C SER A 301 -4.30 6.44 5.41
N ILE A 302 -4.03 7.65 4.92
CA ILE A 302 -2.89 7.98 4.06
C ILE A 302 -2.23 9.26 4.59
N ASP A 303 -1.09 9.65 4.04
CA ASP A 303 -0.32 10.81 4.51
C ASP A 303 -1.12 12.12 4.39
N GLU A 304 -2.01 12.22 3.40
CA GLU A 304 -2.92 13.35 3.21
C GLU A 304 -4.08 13.40 4.22
N GLY A 305 -4.26 12.35 5.02
CA GLY A 305 -5.18 12.27 6.14
C GLY A 305 -6.14 11.08 6.09
N TYR A 306 -7.29 11.26 6.74
CA TYR A 306 -8.24 10.21 7.03
C TYR A 306 -9.50 10.35 6.19
N PHE A 307 -9.87 9.34 5.42
CA PHE A 307 -10.97 9.43 4.47
C PHE A 307 -12.01 8.36 4.77
N ALA A 308 -13.22 8.77 5.13
CA ALA A 308 -14.35 7.86 5.22
C ALA A 308 -14.74 7.42 3.81
N ARG A 309 -14.86 6.11 3.61
CA ARG A 309 -15.13 5.47 2.32
C ARG A 309 -16.37 4.60 2.38
N VAL A 310 -16.92 4.32 1.21
CA VAL A 310 -17.99 3.34 1.01
C VAL A 310 -17.78 2.52 -0.26
N ARG A 311 -18.20 1.26 -0.22
CA ARG A 311 -18.29 0.36 -1.38
C ARG A 311 -19.56 -0.48 -1.27
N THR A 312 -20.09 -0.87 -2.42
CA THR A 312 -21.31 -1.67 -2.50
C THR A 312 -21.01 -2.99 -3.18
N LEU A 313 -21.41 -4.10 -2.55
CA LEU A 313 -21.47 -5.43 -3.14
C LEU A 313 -22.86 -5.66 -3.71
N HIS A 314 -22.94 -5.98 -5.00
CA HIS A 314 -24.14 -6.56 -5.60
C HIS A 314 -24.15 -8.07 -5.35
N ARG A 315 -24.96 -8.52 -4.40
CA ARG A 315 -24.92 -9.87 -3.83
C ARG A 315 -25.29 -10.96 -4.82
N LYS A 316 -26.14 -10.67 -5.80
CA LYS A 316 -26.51 -11.64 -6.85
C LYS A 316 -25.38 -11.91 -7.85
N THR A 317 -24.52 -10.93 -8.10
CA THR A 317 -23.49 -11.01 -9.14
C THR A 317 -22.08 -11.11 -8.57
N GLY A 318 -21.91 -10.91 -7.26
CA GLY A 318 -20.61 -10.80 -6.61
C GLY A 318 -19.84 -9.53 -6.96
N LYS A 319 -20.38 -8.65 -7.82
CA LYS A 319 -19.68 -7.47 -8.33
C LYS A 319 -19.66 -6.36 -7.29
N TRP A 320 -18.49 -5.78 -7.08
CA TRP A 320 -18.31 -4.61 -6.23
C TRP A 320 -18.32 -3.32 -7.06
N SER A 321 -18.92 -2.26 -6.51
CA SER A 321 -18.79 -0.90 -7.05
C SER A 321 -17.34 -0.40 -6.95
N LYS A 322 -17.03 0.74 -7.57
CA LYS A 322 -15.84 1.51 -7.17
C LYS A 322 -15.97 2.01 -5.72
N VAL A 323 -14.86 2.46 -5.15
CA VAL A 323 -14.83 3.12 -3.83
C VAL A 323 -15.28 4.57 -3.98
N PHE A 324 -16.16 5.04 -3.10
CA PHE A 324 -16.57 6.43 -3.02
C PHE A 324 -16.12 7.06 -1.70
N THR A 325 -15.79 8.36 -1.73
CA THR A 325 -15.40 9.13 -0.54
C THR A 325 -16.62 9.79 0.08
N LEU A 326 -16.89 9.51 1.35
CA LEU A 326 -17.98 10.09 2.12
C LEU A 326 -17.60 11.43 2.76
N GLY A 327 -16.32 11.59 3.13
CA GLY A 327 -15.82 12.81 3.76
C GLY A 327 -14.43 12.61 4.36
N LYS A 328 -13.81 13.71 4.79
CA LYS A 328 -12.51 13.68 5.48
C LYS A 328 -12.76 13.66 7.00
N GLY A 329 -12.23 12.65 7.67
CA GLY A 329 -12.18 12.56 9.11
C GLY A 329 -11.08 13.46 9.67
N ARG A 330 -11.23 13.88 10.93
CA ARG A 330 -10.20 14.67 11.62
C ARG A 330 -8.94 13.85 11.84
N ASP A 331 -9.11 12.63 12.31
CA ASP A 331 -8.05 11.72 12.71
C ASP A 331 -8.49 10.24 12.63
N ASN A 332 -7.69 9.34 13.22
CA ASN A 332 -8.02 7.91 13.30
C ASN A 332 -9.18 7.56 14.27
N HIS A 333 -9.82 8.54 14.90
CA HIS A 333 -11.03 8.37 15.72
C HIS A 333 -12.32 8.71 14.96
N ALA A 334 -12.23 9.27 13.75
CA ALA A 334 -13.37 9.65 12.91
C ALA A 334 -14.05 8.43 12.24
N ARG A 335 -14.55 7.51 13.07
CA ARG A 335 -15.23 6.27 12.68
C ARG A 335 -16.47 6.57 11.82
N PRO A 336 -16.57 5.99 10.61
CA PRO A 336 -17.80 6.02 9.85
C PRO A 336 -18.77 4.92 10.30
N THR A 337 -20.06 5.26 10.33
CA THR A 337 -21.18 4.32 10.51
C THR A 337 -22.27 4.54 9.47
N ILE A 338 -23.05 3.49 9.19
CA ILE A 338 -24.07 3.48 8.15
C ILE A 338 -25.34 2.72 8.57
N THR A 339 -26.50 3.31 8.31
CA THR A 339 -27.82 2.65 8.41
C THR A 339 -28.65 2.98 7.18
N ALA A 340 -29.86 2.43 7.10
CA ALA A 340 -30.85 2.80 6.10
C ALA A 340 -32.21 3.07 6.75
N ASP A 341 -33.02 3.92 6.11
CA ASP A 341 -34.42 4.14 6.46
C ASP A 341 -35.35 3.13 5.74
N SER A 342 -36.64 3.15 6.09
CA SER A 342 -37.67 2.29 5.52
C SER A 342 -37.88 2.50 4.02
N ARG A 343 -37.52 3.70 3.51
CA ARG A 343 -37.60 4.07 2.09
C ARG A 343 -36.35 3.63 1.30
N GLY A 344 -35.34 3.11 2.00
CA GLY A 344 -34.10 2.61 1.40
C GLY A 344 -33.04 3.69 1.16
N PHE A 345 -33.19 4.91 1.70
CA PHE A 345 -32.09 5.86 1.72
C PHE A 345 -31.03 5.43 2.74
N LEU A 346 -29.77 5.62 2.38
CA LEU A 346 -28.64 5.33 3.25
C LEU A 346 -28.33 6.57 4.07
N HIS A 347 -27.97 6.38 5.33
CA HIS A 347 -27.58 7.44 6.25
C HIS A 347 -26.21 7.12 6.81
N ILE A 348 -25.30 8.09 6.77
CA ILE A 348 -23.94 7.93 7.30
C ILE A 348 -23.61 8.99 8.33
N ILE A 349 -22.76 8.61 9.27
CA ILE A 349 -22.12 9.51 10.22
C ILE A 349 -20.61 9.30 10.16
N ILE A 350 -19.83 10.38 10.17
CA ILE A 350 -18.39 10.36 10.39
C ILE A 350 -18.10 10.99 11.76
N GLY A 351 -17.34 10.28 12.60
CA GLY A 351 -16.98 10.69 13.96
C GLY A 351 -16.25 12.04 14.03
N GLY A 352 -16.46 12.79 15.12
CA GLY A 352 -16.01 14.16 15.26
C GLY A 352 -14.68 14.35 15.99
N HIS A 353 -14.36 13.54 17.01
CA HIS A 353 -13.15 13.62 17.85
C HIS A 353 -12.73 15.07 18.20
N GLY A 354 -13.51 15.74 19.06
CA GLY A 354 -13.33 17.15 19.39
C GLY A 354 -13.74 18.14 18.29
N SER A 355 -14.32 17.65 17.19
CA SER A 355 -15.04 18.42 16.18
C SER A 355 -16.47 17.88 16.02
N GLY A 356 -17.28 18.52 15.17
CA GLY A 356 -18.66 18.08 14.94
C GLY A 356 -18.76 16.73 14.23
N LEU A 357 -19.78 15.94 14.57
CA LEU A 357 -20.14 14.77 13.78
C LEU A 357 -20.59 15.24 12.38
N GLN A 358 -20.28 14.46 11.35
CA GLN A 358 -20.68 14.78 9.97
C GLN A 358 -21.75 13.80 9.52
N TYR A 359 -22.94 14.30 9.22
CA TYR A 359 -24.07 13.54 8.66
C TYR A 359 -24.22 13.76 7.17
N ARG A 360 -24.56 12.68 6.45
CA ARG A 360 -25.02 12.72 5.06
C ARG A 360 -26.09 11.66 4.81
N ARG A 361 -26.98 11.91 3.86
CA ARG A 361 -27.92 10.93 3.31
C ARG A 361 -27.57 10.62 1.86
N SER A 362 -27.83 9.42 1.38
CA SER A 362 -27.74 9.14 -0.05
C SER A 362 -28.76 9.99 -0.82
N VAL A 363 -28.40 10.42 -2.02
CA VAL A 363 -29.31 11.15 -2.92
C VAL A 363 -30.34 10.20 -3.52
N ARG A 364 -29.94 8.94 -3.76
CA ARG A 364 -30.78 7.89 -4.34
C ARG A 364 -30.97 6.74 -3.34
N VAL A 365 -32.08 6.04 -3.45
CA VAL A 365 -32.35 4.83 -2.65
C VAL A 365 -31.39 3.71 -3.01
N ASN A 366 -30.89 2.99 -2.01
CA ASN A 366 -30.03 1.82 -2.17
C ASN A 366 -28.81 2.06 -3.10
N ASP A 367 -28.22 3.26 -3.00
CA ASP A 367 -27.12 3.73 -3.84
C ASP A 367 -26.15 4.60 -3.01
N ALA A 368 -24.89 4.18 -2.97
CA ALA A 368 -23.82 4.84 -2.22
C ALA A 368 -22.93 5.75 -3.08
N SER A 369 -23.30 5.99 -4.34
CA SER A 369 -22.48 6.76 -5.30
C SER A 369 -22.55 8.27 -5.11
N GLU A 370 -23.60 8.77 -4.46
CA GLU A 370 -23.85 10.20 -4.31
C GLU A 370 -24.61 10.52 -3.01
N TRP A 371 -24.23 11.62 -2.38
CA TRP A 371 -24.63 11.97 -1.02
C TRP A 371 -24.91 13.46 -0.91
N THR A 372 -25.87 13.83 -0.05
CA THR A 372 -26.17 15.24 0.29
C THR A 372 -24.92 15.97 0.80
N PRO A 373 -24.89 17.32 0.83
CA PRO A 373 -23.84 18.06 1.53
C PRO A 373 -23.68 17.61 2.99
N VAL A 374 -22.49 17.85 3.55
CA VAL A 374 -22.18 17.52 4.95
C VAL A 374 -22.96 18.44 5.89
N GLU A 375 -23.81 17.85 6.72
CA GLU A 375 -24.46 18.50 7.86
C GLU A 375 -23.63 18.22 9.11
N LYS A 376 -23.17 19.27 9.82
CA LYS A 376 -22.41 19.11 11.06
C LYS A 376 -23.30 19.30 12.28
N PHE A 377 -23.18 18.42 13.27
CA PHE A 377 -23.95 18.50 14.51
C PHE A 377 -23.21 17.79 15.65
N GLY A 378 -23.58 18.10 16.90
CA GLY A 378 -23.07 17.42 18.09
C GLY A 378 -21.55 17.46 18.23
N ARG A 379 -21.01 16.86 19.29
CA ARG A 379 -19.56 16.70 19.50
C ARG A 379 -19.30 15.42 20.26
N SER A 380 -19.08 14.34 19.52
CA SER A 380 -18.83 13.01 20.11
C SER A 380 -17.83 12.21 19.28
N THR A 381 -17.28 11.17 19.89
CA THR A 381 -16.37 10.21 19.26
C THR A 381 -17.01 8.82 19.23
N TYR A 382 -16.63 7.98 18.27
CA TYR A 382 -17.11 6.60 18.14
C TYR A 382 -18.64 6.49 18.02
N PRO A 383 -19.26 7.16 17.04
CA PRO A 383 -20.70 7.10 16.86
C PRO A 383 -21.17 5.67 16.56
N ILE A 384 -22.35 5.33 17.07
CA ILE A 384 -23.18 4.21 16.64
C ILE A 384 -24.47 4.81 16.12
N LEU A 385 -24.88 4.45 14.91
CA LEU A 385 -26.05 4.99 14.23
C LEU A 385 -27.08 3.88 14.06
N ILE A 386 -28.35 4.12 14.36
CA ILE A 386 -29.41 3.16 14.04
C ILE A 386 -30.66 3.91 13.61
N CYS A 387 -31.41 3.35 12.66
CA CYS A 387 -32.69 3.90 12.23
C CYS A 387 -33.84 3.15 12.93
N GLY A 388 -34.80 3.89 13.47
CA GLY A 388 -36.02 3.38 14.08
C GLY A 388 -37.08 2.92 13.08
N PRO A 389 -38.15 2.26 13.56
CA PRO A 389 -39.28 1.85 12.72
C PRO A 389 -40.09 3.03 12.17
N ASP A 390 -39.98 4.21 12.78
CA ASP A 390 -40.57 5.50 12.38
C ASP A 390 -39.62 6.35 11.54
N ASP A 391 -38.52 5.76 11.04
CA ASP A 391 -37.42 6.41 10.34
C ASP A 391 -36.63 7.45 11.16
N THR A 392 -36.88 7.56 12.48
CA THR A 392 -36.05 8.40 13.35
C THR A 392 -34.64 7.82 13.43
N LEU A 393 -33.62 8.65 13.18
CA LEU A 393 -32.23 8.26 13.35
C LEU A 393 -31.80 8.49 14.79
N TYR A 394 -31.21 7.47 15.41
CA TYR A 394 -30.66 7.54 16.76
C TYR A 394 -29.15 7.37 16.70
N ILE A 395 -28.45 8.22 17.46
CA ILE A 395 -27.01 8.14 17.60
C ILE A 395 -26.63 8.08 19.05
N THR A 396 -25.68 7.20 19.34
CA THR A 396 -24.92 7.25 20.58
C THR A 396 -23.44 7.43 20.30
N GLY A 397 -22.73 8.15 21.16
CA GLY A 397 -21.30 8.38 21.01
C GLY A 397 -20.67 8.78 22.32
N ARG A 398 -19.36 8.55 22.44
CA ARG A 398 -18.59 8.98 23.61
C ARG A 398 -18.48 10.50 23.61
N HIS A 399 -18.87 11.14 24.71
CA HIS A 399 -18.80 12.59 24.86
C HIS A 399 -17.38 13.12 24.65
N ASP A 400 -17.25 14.30 24.05
CA ASP A 400 -15.95 14.87 23.71
C ASP A 400 -15.20 15.48 24.91
N LYS A 401 -15.91 15.95 25.94
CA LYS A 401 -15.32 16.52 27.16
C LYS A 401 -15.18 15.51 28.30
N GLY A 402 -13.97 15.37 28.84
CA GLY A 402 -13.70 14.82 30.18
C GLY A 402 -14.24 13.41 30.45
N TRP A 403 -14.48 12.62 29.40
CA TRP A 403 -15.01 11.27 29.48
C TRP A 403 -16.28 11.18 30.36
N VAL A 404 -17.15 12.19 30.27
CA VAL A 404 -18.30 12.34 31.16
C VAL A 404 -19.41 11.32 30.90
N GLY A 405 -19.43 10.65 29.75
CA GLY A 405 -20.45 9.67 29.45
C GLY A 405 -20.67 9.38 27.96
N MET A 406 -21.85 8.85 27.69
CA MET A 406 -22.36 8.51 26.36
C MET A 406 -23.51 9.44 25.98
N ASP A 407 -23.28 10.29 24.98
CA ASP A 407 -24.32 11.15 24.40
C ASP A 407 -25.37 10.32 23.67
N PHE A 408 -26.58 10.86 23.62
CA PHE A 408 -27.68 10.38 22.80
C PHE A 408 -28.26 11.52 21.98
N TYR A 409 -28.37 11.28 20.68
CA TYR A 409 -28.98 12.20 19.73
C TYR A 409 -30.10 11.49 18.98
N ALA A 410 -31.12 12.25 18.60
CA ALA A 410 -32.18 11.80 17.70
C ALA A 410 -32.34 12.78 16.53
N LYS A 411 -32.71 12.28 15.36
CA LYS A 411 -33.15 13.07 14.22
C LYS A 411 -34.41 12.44 13.63
N PRO A 412 -35.60 12.91 14.03
CA PRO A 412 -36.83 12.51 13.37
C PRO A 412 -36.82 12.88 11.88
N PRO A 413 -37.57 12.18 11.02
CA PRO A 413 -37.66 12.51 9.60
C PRO A 413 -38.04 13.97 9.40
N GLY A 414 -37.31 14.67 8.52
CA GLY A 414 -37.56 16.08 8.19
C GLY A 414 -37.18 17.10 9.28
N ASN A 415 -36.63 16.68 10.42
CA ASN A 415 -36.25 17.54 11.53
C ASN A 415 -34.72 17.64 11.69
N ASP A 416 -34.26 18.56 12.53
CA ASP A 416 -32.86 18.72 12.91
C ASP A 416 -32.39 17.69 13.95
N TRP A 417 -31.08 17.57 14.13
CA TRP A 417 -30.50 16.75 15.21
C TRP A 417 -30.78 17.37 16.57
N GLU A 418 -31.33 16.57 17.48
CA GLU A 418 -31.61 16.93 18.86
C GLU A 418 -30.65 16.18 19.80
N HIS A 419 -29.99 16.89 20.71
CA HIS A 419 -29.25 16.27 21.82
C HIS A 419 -30.22 15.94 22.95
N ARG A 420 -30.34 14.65 23.28
CA ARG A 420 -31.26 14.15 24.32
C ARG A 420 -30.54 13.80 25.63
N GLY A 421 -29.33 14.34 25.81
CA GLY A 421 -28.54 14.17 27.02
C GLY A 421 -27.64 12.93 27.02
N LEU A 422 -27.25 12.49 28.21
CA LEU A 422 -26.37 11.34 28.43
C LEU A 422 -27.19 10.11 28.83
N LEU A 423 -27.10 9.02 28.07
CA LEU A 423 -27.70 7.73 28.47
C LEU A 423 -26.89 7.03 29.56
N VAL A 424 -25.57 7.25 29.57
CA VAL A 424 -24.66 6.80 30.63
C VAL A 424 -23.83 7.99 31.06
N LYS A 425 -23.74 8.22 32.36
CA LYS A 425 -22.97 9.31 32.96
C LYS A 425 -21.93 8.77 33.92
N LYS A 426 -20.71 9.33 33.86
CA LYS A 426 -19.64 9.04 34.80
C LYS A 426 -20.09 9.40 36.22
N HIS A 427 -20.01 8.45 37.15
CA HIS A 427 -20.27 8.74 38.54
C HIS A 427 -19.15 9.62 39.13
N ASN A 428 -19.50 10.61 39.96
CA ASN A 428 -18.56 11.60 40.50
C ASN A 428 -17.42 11.01 41.35
N ARG A 429 -17.58 9.76 41.82
CA ARG A 429 -16.53 9.01 42.54
C ARG A 429 -15.30 8.67 41.67
N PHE A 430 -15.46 8.67 40.35
CA PHE A 430 -14.39 8.34 39.41
C PHE A 430 -13.79 9.61 38.85
N LYS A 431 -12.62 10.00 39.37
CA LYS A 431 -11.93 11.24 39.00
C LYS A 431 -10.87 11.05 37.91
N GLY A 432 -10.50 9.81 37.60
CA GLY A 432 -9.49 9.48 36.59
C GLY A 432 -10.06 9.28 35.18
N TYR A 433 -9.27 8.60 34.36
CA TYR A 433 -9.60 8.24 32.97
C TYR A 433 -10.91 7.47 32.89
N ALA A 434 -11.72 7.74 31.86
CA ALA A 434 -12.86 6.91 31.54
C ALA A 434 -12.92 6.55 30.05
N GLY A 435 -13.14 5.27 29.79
CA GLY A 435 -13.39 4.72 28.47
C GLY A 435 -14.80 4.19 28.36
N TYR A 436 -15.44 4.39 27.22
CA TYR A 436 -16.76 3.85 26.93
C TYR A 436 -16.74 3.22 25.54
N HIS A 437 -17.32 2.03 25.44
CA HIS A 437 -17.57 1.32 24.20
C HIS A 437 -19.01 0.87 24.22
N ASN A 438 -19.73 1.08 23.12
CA ASN A 438 -21.14 0.74 23.07
C ASN A 438 -21.53 0.03 21.78
N ALA A 439 -22.72 -0.55 21.82
CA ALA A 439 -23.44 -1.09 20.68
C ALA A 439 -24.94 -0.84 20.91
N MET A 440 -25.68 -0.70 19.81
CA MET A 440 -27.14 -0.60 19.81
C MET A 440 -27.72 -1.60 18.83
N ALA A 441 -28.87 -2.18 19.19
CA ALA A 441 -29.63 -3.06 18.31
C ALA A 441 -31.12 -3.00 18.67
N TRP A 442 -31.97 -3.03 17.65
CA TRP A 442 -33.40 -3.25 17.87
C TRP A 442 -33.66 -4.69 18.29
N GLY A 443 -34.59 -4.88 19.23
CA GLY A 443 -35.17 -6.18 19.49
C GLY A 443 -35.88 -6.74 18.25
N PRO A 444 -36.20 -8.05 18.21
CA PRO A 444 -36.74 -8.70 17.01
C PRO A 444 -38.00 -8.04 16.44
N GLU A 445 -38.88 -7.53 17.31
CA GLU A 445 -40.12 -6.84 16.93
C GLU A 445 -39.94 -5.34 16.63
N LYS A 446 -38.72 -4.81 16.73
CA LYS A 446 -38.39 -3.38 16.58
C LYS A 446 -39.18 -2.42 17.49
N LYS A 447 -39.71 -2.91 18.61
CA LYS A 447 -40.40 -2.09 19.64
C LYS A 447 -39.47 -1.59 20.74
N THR A 448 -38.35 -2.27 20.97
CA THR A 448 -37.40 -1.96 22.04
C THR A 448 -36.00 -1.78 21.45
N LEU A 449 -35.37 -0.65 21.74
CA LEU A 449 -33.97 -0.41 21.41
C LEU A 449 -33.10 -0.88 22.58
N HIS A 450 -32.26 -1.86 22.34
CA HIS A 450 -31.27 -2.31 23.33
C HIS A 450 -29.95 -1.59 23.11
N MET A 451 -29.35 -1.13 24.21
CA MET A 451 -28.02 -0.55 24.23
C MET A 451 -27.16 -1.32 25.24
N SER A 452 -25.96 -1.72 24.82
CA SER A 452 -24.94 -2.25 25.72
C SER A 452 -23.77 -1.27 25.78
N VAL A 453 -23.25 -1.05 26.99
CA VAL A 453 -22.11 -0.15 27.23
C VAL A 453 -21.11 -0.87 28.12
N GLY A 454 -19.92 -1.12 27.57
CA GLY A 454 -18.74 -1.47 28.35
C GLY A 454 -18.01 -0.20 28.74
N PHE A 455 -17.59 -0.09 30.00
CA PHE A 455 -16.86 1.06 30.50
C PHE A 455 -15.65 0.66 31.35
N TYR A 456 -14.64 1.53 31.34
CA TYR A 456 -13.52 1.52 32.27
C TYR A 456 -13.53 2.88 32.98
N LEU A 457 -13.45 2.90 34.31
CA LEU A 457 -13.53 4.12 35.12
C LEU A 457 -12.41 4.14 36.17
N GLY A 458 -11.51 5.12 36.09
CA GLY A 458 -10.43 5.33 37.04
C GLY A 458 -10.88 6.11 38.28
N TYR A 459 -10.47 5.64 39.46
CA TYR A 459 -10.77 6.31 40.74
C TYR A 459 -9.97 7.62 40.93
N SER A 460 -8.68 7.59 40.60
CA SER A 460 -7.74 8.71 40.66
C SER A 460 -6.89 8.74 39.40
N ALA A 461 -6.27 9.88 39.10
CA ALA A 461 -5.23 9.93 38.08
C ALA A 461 -4.00 9.18 38.60
N ARG A 462 -3.57 8.11 37.92
CA ARG A 462 -2.30 7.44 38.24
C ARG A 462 -1.16 8.11 37.48
N GLN A 463 0.02 8.14 38.08
CA GLN A 463 1.23 8.63 37.41
C GLN A 463 1.50 7.75 36.17
N GLY A 464 1.52 8.35 34.99
CA GLY A 464 1.65 7.65 33.70
C GLY A 464 0.35 7.14 33.07
N GLU A 465 -0.80 7.23 33.76
CA GLU A 465 -2.11 6.93 33.17
C GLU A 465 -2.54 8.11 32.28
N HIS A 466 -2.31 7.93 30.98
CA HIS A 466 -2.67 8.80 29.86
C HIS A 466 -2.91 10.28 30.21
N THR A 467 -1.82 11.03 30.31
CA THR A 467 -1.75 12.46 29.98
C THR A 467 -1.90 12.72 28.47
N ARG A 468 -2.49 11.77 27.71
CA ARG A 468 -2.89 12.02 26.33
C ARG A 468 -4.15 12.87 26.40
N ASP A 469 -3.91 14.18 26.40
CA ASP A 469 -4.87 15.24 26.11
C ASP A 469 -5.84 14.79 25.00
N PRO A 470 -7.17 14.95 25.16
CA PRO A 470 -8.15 14.59 24.14
C PRO A 470 -7.95 15.27 22.77
#